data_AF-A0A941VGY8-F1
#
_entry.id   AF-A0A941VGY8-F1
#
_cell.length_a   1.000
_cell.length_b   1.000
_cell.length_c   1.000
_cell.angle_alpha   90.00
_cell.angle_beta   90.00
_cell.angle_gamma   90.00
#
_symmetry.space_group_name_H-M   'P 1'
#
loop_
_entity.id
_entity.type
_entity.pdbx_description
1 polymer ?
#
loop_
_entity_poly.entity_id
_entity_poly.type
_entity_poly.pdbx_seq_one_letter_code
_entity_poly.pdbx_strand_id
1 'polypeptide(L)'
;MELWLAYLWPVIHGGFGNLAAYLAAHVLLCLLPAFFIAGAMAALIPTETVTRFLGRNSSKAVSYPAAAAAGSLLAVCSCTIVPLFAGIYKKGAGLGPAITFLFFAPAANILALVY
;
A
#
# COMPACT_ATOMS: atom_id res chain seq x y z
N MET A 1 12.74 -32.04 32.79
CA MET A 1 13.15 -31.73 31.41
C MET A 1 12.03 -32.08 30.41
N GLU A 2 11.37 -33.22 30.57
CA GLU A 2 10.26 -33.70 29.71
C GLU A 2 9.00 -32.81 29.70
N LEU A 3 8.65 -32.16 30.84
CA LEU A 3 7.44 -31.35 30.98
C LEU A 3 7.48 -30.03 30.17
N TRP A 4 8.68 -29.50 29.93
CA TRP A 4 8.89 -28.25 29.20
C TRP A 4 8.71 -28.46 27.69
N LEU A 5 9.21 -29.58 27.14
CA LEU A 5 9.07 -29.91 25.71
C LEU A 5 7.62 -30.25 25.33
N ALA A 6 6.89 -30.95 26.21
CA ALA A 6 5.48 -31.29 25.99
C ALA A 6 4.54 -30.07 26.02
N TYR A 7 4.91 -28.99 26.73
CA TYR A 7 4.13 -27.75 26.78
C TYR A 7 4.52 -26.77 25.67
N LEU A 8 5.82 -26.67 25.32
CA LEU A 8 6.30 -25.81 24.23
C LEU A 8 5.81 -26.27 22.85
N TRP A 9 5.78 -27.56 22.60
CA TRP A 9 5.40 -28.12 21.29
C TRP A 9 3.99 -27.72 20.81
N PRO A 10 2.91 -27.91 21.61
CA PRO A 10 1.57 -27.49 21.22
C PRO A 10 1.39 -25.96 21.19
N VAL A 11 2.12 -25.21 22.02
CA VAL A 11 2.08 -23.74 22.02
C VAL A 11 2.72 -23.18 20.74
N ILE A 12 3.83 -23.76 20.27
CA ILE A 12 4.48 -23.37 19.02
C ILE A 12 3.61 -23.77 17.82
N HIS A 13 3.08 -24.99 17.78
CA HIS A 13 2.20 -25.42 16.68
C HIS A 13 0.89 -24.64 16.63
N GLY A 14 0.26 -24.37 17.78
CA GLY A 14 -0.95 -23.55 17.87
C GLY A 14 -0.69 -22.09 17.52
N GLY A 15 0.43 -21.53 17.98
CA GLY A 15 0.87 -20.17 17.63
C GLY A 15 1.14 -20.01 16.14
N PHE A 16 1.84 -20.96 15.52
CA PHE A 16 2.14 -20.94 14.09
C PHE A 16 0.87 -21.10 13.24
N GLY A 17 -0.07 -21.95 13.66
CA GLY A 17 -1.37 -22.11 13.00
C GLY A 17 -2.22 -20.83 13.01
N ASN A 18 -2.32 -20.16 14.15
CA ASN A 18 -3.04 -18.88 14.25
C ASN A 18 -2.36 -17.76 13.47
N LEU A 19 -1.03 -17.70 13.50
CA LEU A 19 -0.27 -16.72 12.73
C LEU A 19 -0.50 -16.93 11.22
N ALA A 20 -0.42 -18.18 10.75
CA ALA A 20 -0.67 -18.53 9.36
C ALA A 20 -2.12 -18.20 8.94
N ALA A 21 -3.12 -18.52 9.78
CA ALA A 21 -4.51 -18.18 9.52
C ALA A 21 -4.74 -16.67 9.48
N TYR A 22 -4.11 -15.91 10.37
CA TYR A 22 -4.20 -14.45 10.41
C TYR A 22 -3.54 -13.82 9.18
N LEU A 23 -2.34 -14.26 8.79
CA LEU A 23 -1.68 -13.78 7.58
C LEU A 23 -2.49 -14.11 6.33
N ALA A 24 -3.04 -15.33 6.23
CA ALA A 24 -3.86 -15.73 5.09
C ALA A 24 -5.11 -14.85 4.99
N ALA A 25 -5.84 -14.64 6.09
CA ALA A 25 -7.02 -13.78 6.12
C ALA A 25 -6.66 -12.32 5.80
N HIS A 26 -5.57 -11.80 6.37
CA HIS A 26 -5.15 -10.42 6.17
C HIS A 26 -4.68 -10.14 4.74
N VAL A 27 -3.92 -11.06 4.15
CA VAL A 27 -3.50 -10.97 2.74
C VAL A 27 -4.71 -11.03 1.81
N LEU A 28 -5.64 -11.95 2.07
CA LEU A 28 -6.82 -12.08 1.22
C LEU A 28 -7.73 -10.84 1.31
N LEU A 29 -7.93 -10.31 2.51
CA LEU A 29 -8.86 -9.20 2.75
C LEU A 29 -8.28 -7.83 2.37
N CYS A 30 -6.99 -7.58 2.54
CA CYS A 30 -6.39 -6.27 2.23
C CYS A 30 -5.57 -6.25 0.94
N LEU A 31 -4.82 -7.31 0.64
CA LEU A 31 -3.92 -7.32 -0.52
C LEU A 31 -4.70 -7.52 -1.82
N LEU A 32 -5.67 -8.45 -1.83
CA LEU A 32 -6.44 -8.77 -3.04
C LEU A 32 -7.23 -7.55 -3.58
N PRO A 33 -7.99 -6.79 -2.76
CA PRO A 33 -8.65 -5.58 -3.25
C PRO A 33 -7.65 -4.51 -3.68
N ALA A 34 -6.51 -4.38 -2.97
CA ALA A 34 -5.49 -3.39 -3.33
C ALA A 34 -4.85 -3.69 -4.70
N PHE A 35 -4.53 -4.94 -5.00
CA PHE A 35 -4.05 -5.33 -6.33
C PHE A 35 -5.10 -5.14 -7.41
N PHE A 36 -6.36 -5.40 -7.08
CA PHE A 36 -7.47 -5.17 -8.01
C PHE A 36 -7.63 -3.68 -8.33
N ILE A 37 -7.61 -2.81 -7.32
CA ILE A 37 -7.67 -1.34 -7.48
C ILE A 37 -6.43 -0.84 -8.22
N ALA A 38 -5.24 -1.29 -7.87
CA ALA A 38 -4.00 -0.92 -8.56
C ALA A 38 -4.05 -1.34 -10.05
N GLY A 39 -4.55 -2.55 -10.33
CA GLY A 39 -4.77 -3.04 -11.69
C GLY A 39 -5.81 -2.24 -12.45
N ALA A 40 -6.93 -1.90 -11.81
CA ALA A 40 -7.97 -1.05 -12.37
C ALA A 40 -7.43 0.36 -12.68
N MET A 41 -6.70 1.01 -11.77
CA MET A 41 -6.02 2.28 -12.03
C MET A 41 -4.98 2.13 -13.16
N ALA A 42 -4.29 1.00 -13.20
CA ALA A 42 -3.36 0.66 -14.26
C ALA A 42 -4.03 0.33 -15.61
N ALA A 43 -5.33 0.10 -15.67
CA ALA A 43 -6.08 -0.08 -16.92
C ALA A 43 -6.85 1.20 -17.32
N LEU A 44 -7.50 1.87 -16.36
CA LEU A 44 -8.39 3.00 -16.61
C LEU A 44 -7.67 4.35 -16.78
N ILE A 45 -6.51 4.57 -16.14
CA ILE A 45 -5.83 5.88 -16.17
C ILE A 45 -4.83 5.92 -17.33
N PRO A 46 -4.95 6.79 -18.35
CA PRO A 46 -3.98 6.84 -19.44
C PRO A 46 -2.57 7.23 -18.95
N THR A 47 -1.53 6.62 -19.52
CA THR A 47 -0.13 6.92 -19.22
C THR A 47 0.21 8.40 -19.48
N GLU A 48 -0.37 9.01 -20.52
CA GLU A 48 -0.32 10.46 -20.77
C GLU A 48 -0.79 11.30 -19.58
N THR A 49 -1.88 10.92 -18.91
CA THR A 49 -2.40 11.68 -17.77
C THR A 49 -1.48 11.55 -16.56
N VAL A 50 -0.96 10.34 -16.30
CA VAL A 50 -0.01 10.08 -15.21
C VAL A 50 1.29 10.85 -15.45
N THR A 51 1.82 10.82 -16.66
CA THR A 51 3.06 11.53 -17.00
C THR A 51 2.86 13.05 -17.08
N ARG A 52 1.68 13.54 -17.45
CA ARG A 52 1.37 14.97 -17.47
C ARG A 52 1.21 15.57 -16.07
N PHE A 53 0.60 14.86 -15.12
CA PHE A 53 0.39 15.35 -13.76
C PHE A 53 1.49 14.92 -12.78
N LEU A 54 1.91 13.65 -12.83
CA LEU A 54 2.88 13.03 -11.92
C LEU A 54 4.24 12.72 -12.58
N GLY A 55 4.43 12.98 -13.87
CA GLY A 55 5.66 12.63 -14.59
C GLY A 55 6.85 13.54 -14.28
N ARG A 56 8.03 13.11 -14.73
CA ARG A 56 9.34 13.72 -14.41
C ARG A 56 9.51 15.17 -14.90
N ASN A 57 8.81 15.53 -15.98
CA ASN A 57 8.80 16.89 -16.55
C ASN A 57 7.58 17.73 -16.12
N SER A 58 6.70 17.20 -15.25
CA SER A 58 5.57 17.96 -14.72
C SER A 58 6.03 19.01 -13.70
N SER A 59 5.30 20.11 -13.59
CA SER A 59 5.57 21.15 -12.60
C SER A 59 5.49 20.56 -11.18
N LYS A 60 6.58 20.67 -10.42
CA LYS A 60 6.67 20.18 -9.03
C LYS A 60 5.56 20.76 -8.15
N ALA A 61 5.11 21.98 -8.44
CA ALA A 61 4.01 22.62 -7.71
C ALA A 61 2.66 21.91 -7.88
N VAL A 62 2.48 21.11 -8.92
CA VAL A 62 1.22 20.36 -9.17
C VAL A 62 1.39 18.89 -8.82
N SER A 63 2.54 18.30 -9.14
CA SER A 63 2.77 16.85 -8.96
C SER A 63 2.82 16.42 -7.50
N TYR A 64 3.43 17.23 -6.62
CA TYR A 64 3.55 16.94 -5.19
C TYR A 64 2.23 17.00 -4.43
N PRO A 65 1.41 18.08 -4.53
CA PRO A 65 0.12 18.10 -3.86
C PRO A 65 -0.87 17.09 -4.44
N ALA A 66 -0.82 16.81 -5.75
CA ALA A 66 -1.66 15.76 -6.34
C ALA A 66 -1.31 14.37 -5.79
N ALA A 67 -0.02 14.06 -5.65
CA ALA A 67 0.44 12.83 -5.03
C ALA A 67 0.08 12.74 -3.54
N ALA A 68 0.23 13.85 -2.80
CA ALA A 68 -0.14 13.91 -1.38
C ALA A 68 -1.66 13.72 -1.19
N ALA A 69 -2.48 14.36 -2.01
CA ALA A 69 -3.95 14.25 -1.98
C ALA A 69 -4.44 12.85 -2.38
N ALA A 70 -3.83 12.26 -3.41
CA ALA A 70 -4.13 10.88 -3.79
C ALA A 70 -3.75 9.90 -2.66
N GLY A 71 -2.61 10.13 -1.99
CA GLY A 71 -2.19 9.34 -0.85
C GLY A 71 -3.14 9.50 0.33
N SER A 72 -3.50 10.72 0.72
CA SER A 72 -4.37 10.99 1.87
C SER A 72 -5.80 10.46 1.71
N LEU A 73 -6.32 10.43 0.47
CA LEU A 73 -7.61 9.78 0.18
C LEU A 73 -7.55 8.26 0.35
N LEU A 74 -6.39 7.66 0.10
CA LEU A 74 -6.17 6.23 0.19
C LEU A 74 -5.57 5.90 1.56
N ALA A 75 -6.44 5.78 2.56
CA ALA A 75 -6.06 5.30 3.89
C ALA A 75 -5.66 3.82 3.81
N VAL A 76 -4.40 3.56 3.48
CA VAL A 76 -3.90 2.22 3.21
C VAL A 76 -2.67 1.89 4.05
N CYS A 77 -2.52 0.61 4.39
CA CYS A 77 -1.37 0.12 5.11
C CYS A 77 -0.11 0.05 4.22
N SER A 78 1.06 -0.09 4.85
CA SER A 78 2.34 -0.27 4.16
C SER A 78 2.32 -1.43 3.15
N CYS A 79 1.52 -2.46 3.40
CA CYS A 79 1.41 -3.67 2.57
C CYS A 79 0.74 -3.40 1.21
N THR A 80 -0.17 -2.43 1.16
CA THR A 80 -1.06 -2.18 0.02
C THR A 80 -0.65 -0.94 -0.78
N ILE A 81 0.09 -0.03 -0.18
CA ILE A 81 0.66 1.12 -0.89
C ILE A 81 1.81 0.73 -1.83
N VAL A 82 2.57 -0.34 -1.51
CA VAL A 82 3.67 -0.84 -2.35
C VAL A 82 3.20 -1.28 -3.74
N PRO A 83 2.17 -2.14 -3.89
CA PRO A 83 1.68 -2.50 -5.22
C PRO A 83 1.06 -1.32 -5.97
N LEU A 84 0.41 -0.38 -5.26
CA LEU A 84 -0.13 0.82 -5.88
C LEU A 84 0.97 1.75 -6.41
N PHE A 85 2.02 1.97 -5.61
CA PHE A 85 3.22 2.69 -6.00
C PHE A 85 3.86 2.05 -7.23
N ALA A 86 4.03 0.73 -7.23
CA ALA A 86 4.59 0.01 -8.36
C ALA A 86 3.75 0.17 -9.64
N GLY A 87 2.41 0.19 -9.53
CA GLY A 87 1.50 0.42 -10.64
C GLY A 87 1.64 1.82 -11.25
N ILE A 88 1.63 2.86 -10.41
CA ILE A 88 1.76 4.26 -10.85
C ILE A 88 3.18 4.55 -11.38
N TYR A 89 4.21 3.95 -10.75
CA TYR A 89 5.60 4.08 -11.19
C TYR A 89 5.84 3.42 -12.56
N LYS A 90 5.29 2.22 -12.79
CA LYS A 90 5.34 1.56 -14.11
C LYS A 90 4.65 2.38 -15.21
N LYS A 91 3.72 3.26 -14.86
CA LYS A 91 3.07 4.21 -15.78
C LYS A 91 3.87 5.49 -16.03
N GLY A 92 5.10 5.60 -15.55
CA GLY A 92 5.98 6.74 -15.86
C GLY A 92 5.84 7.94 -14.91
N ALA A 93 5.27 7.73 -13.72
CA ALA A 93 5.35 8.74 -12.67
C ALA A 93 6.81 9.00 -12.26
N GLY A 94 7.14 10.26 -11.97
CA GLY A 94 8.44 10.66 -11.46
C GLY A 94 8.70 10.06 -10.08
N LEU A 95 9.98 9.79 -9.78
CA LEU A 95 10.39 9.21 -8.50
C LEU A 95 9.95 10.08 -7.30
N GLY A 96 10.05 11.41 -7.42
CA GLY A 96 9.65 12.36 -6.38
C GLY A 96 8.16 12.26 -6.01
N PRO A 97 7.23 12.50 -6.96
CA PRO A 97 5.79 12.35 -6.72
C PRO A 97 5.39 10.96 -6.23
N ALA A 98 6.03 9.92 -6.74
CA ALA A 98 5.75 8.54 -6.34
C ALA A 98 6.15 8.27 -4.87
N ILE A 99 7.30 8.79 -4.42
CA ILE A 99 7.72 8.68 -3.00
C ILE A 99 6.81 9.50 -2.10
N THR A 100 6.36 10.69 -2.54
CA THR A 100 5.42 11.48 -1.73
C THR A 100 4.08 10.79 -1.57
N PHE A 101 3.57 10.13 -2.61
CA PHE A 101 2.36 9.31 -2.51
C PHE A 101 2.55 8.15 -1.52
N LEU A 102 3.68 7.45 -1.60
CA LEU A 102 4.04 6.34 -0.71
C LEU A 102 4.07 6.76 0.77
N PHE A 103 4.58 7.96 1.05
CA PHE A 103 4.73 8.48 2.42
C PHE A 103 3.44 9.10 2.96
N PHE A 104 2.67 9.82 2.13
CA PHE A 104 1.44 10.48 2.56
C PHE A 104 0.30 9.51 2.83
N ALA A 105 0.24 8.36 2.14
CA ALA A 105 -0.85 7.40 2.34
C ALA A 105 -1.00 6.89 3.79
N PRO A 106 0.07 6.47 4.49
CA PRO A 106 -0.02 6.13 5.91
C PRO A 106 -0.03 7.36 6.83
N ALA A 107 0.60 8.48 6.44
CA ALA A 107 0.83 9.63 7.33
C ALA A 107 -0.33 10.63 7.38
N ALA A 108 -1.11 10.77 6.30
CA ALA A 108 -2.14 11.79 6.14
C ALA A 108 -3.52 11.17 5.90
N ASN A 109 -3.90 10.18 6.71
CA ASN A 109 -5.24 9.63 6.68
C ASN A 109 -6.27 10.69 7.10
N ILE A 110 -7.36 10.86 6.35
CA ILE A 110 -8.49 11.76 6.68
C ILE A 110 -9.00 11.53 8.11
N LEU A 111 -9.02 10.28 8.58
CA LEU A 111 -9.40 9.96 9.96
C LEU A 111 -8.48 10.60 11.01
N ALA A 112 -7.19 10.74 10.71
CA ALA A 112 -6.19 11.36 11.59
C ALA A 112 -6.14 12.90 11.45
N LEU A 113 -6.78 13.47 10.44
CA LEU A 113 -6.92 14.93 10.28
C LEU A 113 -8.24 15.44 10.87
N VAL A 114 -9.28 14.60 10.89
CA VAL A 114 -10.60 14.91 11.44
C VAL A 114 -10.65 14.68 12.96
N TYR A 115 -9.86 13.74 13.48
CA TYR A 115 -9.79 13.38 14.90
C TYR A 115 -8.45 13.82 15.50
#